data_AF-A0A8S3RBV1-F1
#
_entry.id   AF-A0A8S3RBV1-F1
#
_cell.length_a   1.000
_cell.length_b   1.000
_cell.length_c   1.000
_cell.angle_alpha   90.00
_cell.angle_beta   90.00
_cell.angle_gamma   90.00
#
_symmetry.space_group_name_H-M   'P 1'
#
loop_
_entity.id
_entity.type
_entity.pdbx_description
1 polymer ?
#
loop_
_entity_poly.entity_id
_entity_poly.type
_entity_poly.pdbx_seq_one_letter_code
_entity_poly.pdbx_strand_id
1 'polypeptide(L)'
;MYQNNIRPPNYASIDLSVTDIRINETMSLTEPRTIDQLQSSNEPAGPVLDSIYDENDLVAVMLDDQLSLGSLTERVFETDNVCNAILYKENDGLEFHKYMQRDIPLNCILEINILKSEGNGNKITDIIAQIYIQKQKVIDPPTTCIPKHINCIKLVMGEREELKKASGYIKHNKIGNKCQLRNLVENCNALKIAHNYVTDNKTIFKEELEFPLAFAIKMHTSPEQAEQLLRNIYRPHNVYCIYVDKKAKEETFNLIQKVGNCFDNIFIVKNRIEVVYSSINLVEAEVECMRIVSKSKKNWKYYINLTGQEFPLKTNLEIVKILQRLNGANDIESYEYPFIMQQRYTKEYVIKGNSIHKTNNLKHSFIKRFQMSKGSAYGAFSKPFVDFILTDNIARMFLKWLNGTYAPEESAWATLNTLPWTPGGFHKNAKNPTASFLSRAVIWSWDKSRCRGHYIRGICVYESGDLPWLAHREELFANKFDINRDHVVLDCLEEVLRNRTKDNKVENLNWDFYNTLPHAEYYAKFRQMQSSNNYLQRKKEMWLKDHNVTEMLEPISSRE
;
A
#
# COMPACT_ATOMS: atom_id res chain seq x y z
N MET A 1 54.10 21.61 -10.31
CA MET A 1 54.92 20.92 -9.29
C MET A 1 54.40 21.31 -7.93
N TYR A 2 54.05 20.31 -7.10
CA TYR A 2 53.83 20.35 -5.64
C TYR A 2 53.13 21.56 -5.00
N GLN A 3 51.87 21.38 -4.57
CA GLN A 3 51.48 21.17 -3.15
C GLN A 3 49.95 21.07 -3.02
N ASN A 4 49.47 19.93 -2.54
CA ASN A 4 48.08 19.65 -2.22
C ASN A 4 47.72 20.23 -0.85
N ASN A 5 46.79 21.19 -0.81
CA ASN A 5 46.05 21.57 0.38
C ASN A 5 44.82 20.68 0.53
N ILE A 6 44.78 19.91 1.61
CA ILE A 6 43.65 19.07 2.00
C ILE A 6 42.54 19.98 2.53
N ARG A 7 41.40 20.04 1.83
CA ARG A 7 40.09 20.45 2.38
C ARG A 7 39.22 19.20 2.49
N PRO A 8 38.63 18.88 3.65
CA PRO A 8 37.56 17.88 3.71
C PRO A 8 36.31 18.39 2.96
N PRO A 9 35.55 17.52 2.28
CA PRO A 9 34.44 17.90 1.44
C PRO A 9 33.18 18.24 2.25
N ASN A 10 32.45 19.22 1.74
CA ASN A 10 31.11 19.64 2.16
C ASN A 10 30.17 18.44 2.37
N TYR A 11 29.70 18.24 3.59
CA TYR A 11 28.53 17.41 3.85
C TYR A 11 27.27 18.22 3.59
N ALA A 12 26.48 17.76 2.61
CA ALA A 12 25.14 18.22 2.35
C ALA A 12 24.21 17.81 3.51
N SER A 13 23.44 18.75 4.03
CA SER A 13 22.44 18.54 5.07
C SER A 13 21.28 17.71 4.53
N ILE A 14 21.04 16.56 5.15
CA ILE A 14 19.86 15.71 4.94
C ILE A 14 18.79 16.19 5.93
N ASP A 15 17.66 16.65 5.39
CA ASP A 15 16.49 17.06 6.15
C ASP A 15 15.70 15.81 6.57
N LEU A 16 15.72 15.46 7.86
CA LEU A 16 14.93 14.38 8.45
C LEU A 16 13.83 15.01 9.30
N SER A 17 12.58 14.90 8.83
CA SER A 17 11.40 15.31 9.58
C SER A 17 11.15 14.34 10.73
N VAL A 18 11.45 14.75 11.96
CA VAL A 18 11.01 14.06 13.18
C VAL A 18 9.63 14.60 13.54
N THR A 19 8.60 13.80 13.24
CA THR A 19 7.22 14.03 13.66
C THR A 19 7.04 13.50 15.08
N ASP A 20 6.93 14.39 16.06
CA ASP A 20 5.95 14.33 17.17
C ASP A 20 6.33 15.37 18.23
N ILE A 21 5.93 16.62 17.98
CA ILE A 21 5.94 17.69 18.98
C ILE A 21 4.47 17.96 19.33
N ARG A 22 4.08 17.78 20.59
CA ARG A 22 2.80 18.27 21.13
C ARG A 22 3.09 19.53 21.94
N ILE A 23 2.48 20.65 21.53
CA ILE A 23 2.53 21.92 22.25
C ILE A 23 1.15 22.12 22.85
N ASN A 24 1.06 22.16 24.18
CA ASN A 24 -0.16 22.53 24.88
C ASN A 24 -0.04 24.00 25.31
N GLU A 25 -0.81 24.88 24.66
CA GLU A 25 -0.96 26.28 25.10
C GLU A 25 -2.11 26.38 26.10
N THR A 26 -1.82 26.76 27.35
CA THR A 26 -2.86 27.20 28.29
C THR A 26 -3.12 28.69 28.14
N MET A 27 -4.40 29.02 27.94
CA MET A 27 -4.96 30.34 27.64
C MET A 27 -4.50 31.47 28.57
N SER A 28 -4.38 32.66 27.98
CA SER A 28 -4.20 33.95 28.63
C SER A 28 -5.31 34.26 29.66
N LEU A 29 -4.93 34.64 30.88
CA LEU A 29 -5.79 35.37 31.79
C LEU A 29 -5.11 36.69 32.17
N THR A 30 -5.66 37.78 31.63
CA THR A 30 -5.41 39.16 32.07
C THR A 30 -6.07 39.39 33.43
N GLU A 31 -5.29 39.40 34.52
CA GLU A 31 -5.36 40.31 35.68
C GLU A 31 -4.54 39.76 36.89
N PRO A 32 -3.86 40.62 37.67
CA PRO A 32 -2.98 40.18 38.75
C PRO A 32 -3.78 39.79 40.00
N ARG A 33 -3.60 38.56 40.50
CA ARG A 33 -4.01 38.18 41.86
C ARG A 33 -2.78 37.96 42.74
N THR A 34 -2.81 38.55 43.93
CA THR A 34 -1.77 38.42 44.97
C THR A 34 -1.82 37.06 45.66
N ILE A 35 -0.66 36.62 46.15
CA ILE A 35 -0.34 35.27 46.65
C ILE A 35 -1.23 34.77 47.81
N ASP A 36 -1.95 35.64 48.51
CA ASP A 36 -2.78 35.26 49.65
C ASP A 36 -4.17 34.68 49.30
N GLN A 37 -4.53 34.53 48.02
CA GLN A 37 -5.83 33.98 47.59
C GLN A 37 -5.81 32.53 47.07
N LEU A 38 -4.64 31.86 47.06
CA LEU A 38 -4.52 30.48 46.54
C LEU A 38 -4.58 29.38 47.62
N GLN A 39 -4.74 29.72 48.91
CA GLN A 39 -4.81 28.73 50.00
C GLN A 39 -6.22 28.36 50.48
N SER A 40 -7.28 28.79 49.79
CA SER A 40 -8.65 28.37 50.15
C SER A 40 -9.57 28.20 48.93
N SER A 41 -9.40 27.12 48.18
CA SER A 41 -10.48 26.60 47.33
C SER A 41 -10.38 25.09 47.24
N ASN A 42 -11.22 24.41 48.03
CA ASN A 42 -11.63 23.03 47.81
C ASN A 42 -12.61 23.01 46.64
N GLU A 43 -12.16 22.64 45.43
CA GLU A 43 -13.04 22.15 44.36
C GLU A 43 -12.34 21.04 43.55
N PRO A 44 -13.10 20.09 42.99
CA PRO A 44 -12.67 18.72 42.78
C PRO A 44 -11.82 18.51 41.52
N ALA A 45 -10.92 17.53 41.60
CA ALA A 45 -10.15 17.01 40.49
C ALA A 45 -11.04 16.60 39.31
N GLY A 46 -10.72 17.14 38.13
CA GLY A 46 -11.15 16.60 36.83
C GLY A 46 -10.58 15.19 36.60
N PRO A 47 -11.01 14.51 35.52
CA PRO A 47 -10.99 13.05 35.42
C PRO A 47 -9.59 12.48 35.61
N VAL A 48 -9.48 11.59 36.59
CA VAL A 48 -8.34 10.71 36.81
C VAL A 48 -8.10 9.92 35.53
N LEU A 49 -7.01 10.23 34.82
CA LEU A 49 -6.41 9.34 33.85
C LEU A 49 -5.94 8.11 34.62
N ASP A 50 -6.63 6.98 34.42
CA ASP A 50 -6.18 5.68 34.93
C ASP A 50 -4.72 5.45 34.49
N SER A 51 -3.87 5.34 35.49
CA SER A 51 -2.41 5.30 35.43
C SER A 51 -1.90 4.11 34.59
N ILE A 52 -1.28 4.41 33.44
CA ILE A 52 -0.40 3.48 32.68
C ILE A 52 1.08 3.90 32.87
N TYR A 53 1.39 4.59 33.97
CA TYR A 53 2.70 5.16 34.23
C TYR A 53 3.27 4.56 35.51
N ASP A 54 4.54 4.18 35.46
CA ASP A 54 5.30 3.92 36.68
C ASP A 54 5.66 5.30 37.25
N GLU A 55 5.18 5.64 38.43
CA GLU A 55 5.45 6.93 39.07
C GLU A 55 6.95 7.15 39.33
N ASN A 56 7.76 6.09 39.26
CA ASN A 56 9.19 6.11 39.58
C ASN A 56 10.11 6.61 38.45
N ASP A 57 9.62 6.78 37.21
CA ASP A 57 10.43 7.22 36.06
C ASP A 57 10.08 8.63 35.55
N LEU A 58 9.18 9.34 36.24
CA LEU A 58 8.84 10.73 35.98
C LEU A 58 9.92 11.64 36.58
N VAL A 59 10.88 12.07 35.76
CA VAL A 59 11.80 13.16 36.16
C VAL A 59 11.10 14.49 35.89
N ALA A 60 10.45 15.03 36.91
CA ALA A 60 10.04 16.44 36.92
C ALA A 60 11.27 17.29 37.23
N VAL A 61 11.89 17.88 36.20
CA VAL A 61 12.89 18.94 36.44
C VAL A 61 12.12 20.21 36.77
N MET A 62 11.87 20.44 38.06
CA MET A 62 11.51 21.76 38.56
C MET A 62 12.74 22.65 38.37
N LEU A 63 12.62 23.65 37.50
CA LEU A 63 13.63 24.70 37.37
C LEU A 63 13.52 25.60 38.61
N ASP A 64 14.05 25.13 39.74
CA ASP A 64 14.27 25.95 40.92
C ASP A 64 15.53 26.78 40.66
N ASP A 65 15.33 27.82 39.85
CA ASP A 65 16.03 29.09 39.78
C ASP A 65 15.70 29.72 38.43
N GLN A 66 15.25 30.97 38.48
CA GLN A 66 14.78 31.75 37.34
C GLN A 66 15.77 31.71 36.15
N LEU A 67 15.47 30.89 35.14
CA LEU A 67 16.17 30.94 33.87
C LEU A 67 15.61 32.10 33.03
N SER A 68 16.23 33.27 33.15
CA SER A 68 16.20 34.24 32.05
C SER A 68 16.95 33.61 30.88
N LEU A 69 16.36 33.56 29.68
CA LEU A 69 16.98 33.01 28.47
C LEU A 69 18.07 33.93 27.88
N GLY A 70 18.75 34.68 28.76
CA GLY A 70 19.73 35.73 28.47
C GLY A 70 21.20 35.35 28.65
N SER A 71 21.55 34.18 29.18
CA SER A 71 22.95 33.75 29.26
C SER A 71 23.13 32.31 28.79
N LEU A 72 24.03 32.12 27.82
CA LEU A 72 24.47 30.82 27.32
C LEU A 72 24.81 29.86 28.47
N THR A 73 24.13 28.73 28.54
CA THR A 73 24.67 27.52 29.18
C THR A 73 24.26 26.32 28.35
N GLU A 74 25.24 25.65 27.72
CA GLU A 74 25.11 24.26 27.30
C GLU A 74 24.80 23.45 28.56
N ARG A 75 23.60 22.87 28.66
CA ARG A 75 23.22 22.00 29.77
C ARG A 75 22.94 20.61 29.23
N VAL A 76 23.77 19.66 29.65
CA VAL A 76 23.53 18.23 29.49
C VAL A 76 22.73 17.77 30.70
N PHE A 77 21.55 17.19 30.46
CA PHE A 77 20.77 16.56 31.51
C PHE A 77 21.19 15.09 31.58
N GLU A 78 22.01 14.73 32.57
CA GLU A 78 22.32 13.34 32.88
C GLU A 78 21.32 12.82 33.91
N THR A 79 20.58 11.77 33.55
CA THR A 79 19.80 10.99 34.51
C THR A 79 20.17 9.52 34.35
N ASP A 80 20.30 8.81 35.46
CA ASP A 80 20.93 7.48 35.53
C ASP A 80 20.21 6.36 34.75
N ASN A 81 19.11 6.64 34.02
CA ASN A 81 18.41 5.62 33.23
C ASN A 81 17.58 6.08 32.00
N VAL A 82 17.56 7.36 31.60
CA VAL A 82 16.56 7.87 30.63
C VAL A 82 17.12 8.99 29.73
N CYS A 83 17.04 8.77 28.41
CA CYS A 83 16.95 9.77 27.33
C CYS A 83 17.66 11.13 27.52
N ASN A 84 18.83 11.31 26.89
CA ASN A 84 19.51 12.61 26.89
C ASN A 84 19.00 13.50 25.74
N ALA A 85 18.89 14.80 25.97
CA ALA A 85 18.62 15.80 24.93
C ALA A 85 19.50 17.03 25.14
N ILE A 86 20.04 17.60 24.06
CA ILE A 86 20.82 18.84 24.10
C ILE A 86 20.03 19.91 23.34
N LEU A 87 19.74 21.03 24.01
CA LEU A 87 19.01 22.16 23.44
C LEU A 87 19.99 23.27 23.07
N TYR A 88 19.93 23.74 21.83
CA TYR A 88 20.72 24.87 21.34
C TYR A 88 19.80 26.06 21.04
N LYS A 89 20.27 27.28 21.34
CA LYS A 89 19.64 28.55 20.93
C LYS A 89 20.37 29.07 19.69
N GLU A 90 19.69 29.19 18.54
CA GLU A 90 20.18 29.99 17.40
C GLU A 90 19.72 31.45 17.56
N ASN A 91 20.57 32.40 17.15
CA ASN A 91 20.53 33.82 17.54
C ASN A 91 19.20 34.55 17.24
N ASP A 92 18.83 35.43 18.18
CA ASP A 92 18.02 36.66 18.09
C ASP A 92 16.69 36.66 17.33
N GLY A 93 16.00 35.52 17.30
CA GLY A 93 14.58 35.44 17.01
C GLY A 93 14.02 34.09 17.43
N LEU A 94 13.15 34.06 18.44
CA LEU A 94 12.36 32.86 18.77
C LEU A 94 11.27 32.67 17.71
N GLU A 95 11.65 32.27 16.50
CA GLU A 95 10.75 31.48 15.67
C GLU A 95 10.74 30.08 16.28
N PHE A 96 9.57 29.61 16.71
CA PHE A 96 9.33 28.28 17.31
C PHE A 96 9.55 27.10 16.32
N HIS A 97 10.49 27.24 15.38
CA HIS A 97 10.83 26.28 14.35
C HIS A 97 12.36 26.15 14.23
N LYS A 98 13.02 25.66 15.29
CA LYS A 98 14.28 24.88 15.25
C LYS A 98 14.92 24.84 16.64
N TYR A 99 14.45 23.97 17.50
CA TYR A 99 15.38 23.32 18.42
C TYR A 99 15.98 22.14 17.65
N MET A 100 17.23 22.28 17.20
CA MET A 100 17.96 21.22 16.51
C MET A 100 18.14 20.02 17.43
N GLN A 101 17.27 19.01 17.28
CA GLN A 101 17.49 17.65 17.74
C GLN A 101 18.72 17.09 17.01
N ARG A 102 19.86 17.00 17.68
CA ARG A 102 20.95 16.16 17.18
C ARG A 102 21.02 14.78 17.82
N ASP A 103 20.54 14.61 19.06
CA ASP A 103 20.76 13.36 19.79
C ASP A 103 19.62 12.97 20.75
N ILE A 104 18.37 12.82 20.29
CA ILE A 104 17.31 12.17 21.08
C ILE A 104 17.15 10.71 20.61
N PRO A 105 17.32 9.71 21.49
CA PRO A 105 17.11 8.30 21.13
C PRO A 105 15.65 8.03 20.69
N LEU A 106 15.46 7.12 19.71
CA LEU A 106 14.15 6.75 19.11
C LEU A 106 13.06 6.29 20.09
N ASN A 107 13.40 5.99 21.34
CA ASN A 107 12.51 5.51 22.40
C ASN A 107 12.17 6.60 23.44
N CYS A 108 12.35 7.86 23.09
CA CYS A 108 12.20 9.01 23.98
C CYS A 108 11.19 10.00 23.39
N ILE A 109 10.23 10.44 24.20
CA ILE A 109 9.35 11.56 23.86
C ILE A 109 9.84 12.80 24.61
N LEU A 110 9.93 13.92 23.89
CA LEU A 110 10.16 15.25 24.44
C LEU A 110 8.85 16.02 24.43
N GLU A 111 8.32 16.37 25.61
CA GLU A 111 7.15 17.23 25.76
C GLU A 111 7.59 18.56 26.37
N ILE A 112 7.17 19.68 25.77
CA ILE A 112 7.54 21.03 26.21
C ILE A 112 6.25 21.78 26.53
N ASN A 113 6.04 22.04 27.82
CA ASN A 113 4.91 22.81 28.32
C ASN A 113 5.35 24.24 28.64
N ILE A 114 4.84 25.22 27.92
CA ILE A 114 5.19 26.63 28.16
C ILE A 114 4.37 27.12 29.35
N LEU A 115 5.04 27.49 30.44
CA LEU A 115 4.42 27.96 31.68
C LEU A 115 4.18 29.47 31.66
N LYS A 116 5.08 30.24 31.02
CA LYS A 116 4.97 31.70 30.92
C LYS A 116 5.73 32.20 29.69
N SER A 117 5.19 33.18 29.00
CA SER A 117 5.93 33.96 28.00
C SER A 117 5.79 35.45 28.29
N GLU A 118 6.90 36.18 28.27
CA GLU A 118 6.91 37.64 28.36
C GLU A 118 7.45 38.22 27.06
N GLY A 119 6.86 39.33 26.63
CA GLY A 119 7.20 39.96 25.36
C GLY A 119 6.69 41.38 25.29
N ASN A 120 7.21 42.12 24.31
CA ASN A 120 6.81 43.50 24.05
C ASN A 120 6.35 43.59 22.57
N GLY A 121 5.03 43.60 22.36
CA GLY A 121 4.42 43.47 21.02
C GLY A 121 4.68 42.09 20.39
N ASN A 122 4.99 42.05 19.09
CA ASN A 122 5.20 40.80 18.33
C ASN A 122 6.53 40.07 18.65
N LYS A 123 7.22 40.42 19.73
CA LYS A 123 8.47 39.81 20.15
C LYS A 123 8.34 39.22 21.55
N ILE A 124 8.41 37.89 21.63
CA ILE A 124 8.60 37.16 22.88
C ILE A 124 10.07 37.33 23.29
N THR A 125 10.30 37.91 24.47
CA THR A 125 11.64 38.16 25.02
C THR A 125 12.07 37.06 25.98
N ASP A 126 11.13 36.45 26.71
CA ASP A 126 11.40 35.39 27.68
C ASP A 126 10.34 34.29 27.64
N ILE A 127 10.77 33.03 27.80
CA ILE A 127 9.91 31.86 27.87
C ILE A 127 10.34 31.02 29.07
N ILE A 128 9.39 30.72 29.94
CA ILE A 128 9.52 29.70 30.97
C ILE A 128 8.78 28.48 30.47
N ALA A 129 9.49 27.36 30.29
CA ALA A 129 8.90 26.10 29.88
C ALA A 129 9.34 24.97 30.80
N GLN A 130 8.42 24.03 31.03
CA GLN A 130 8.68 22.75 31.66
C GLN A 130 8.90 21.72 30.57
N ILE A 131 10.00 20.97 30.69
CA ILE A 131 10.39 19.97 29.71
C ILE A 131 10.29 18.61 30.37
N TYR A 132 9.52 17.71 29.76
CA TYR A 132 9.43 16.32 30.15
C TYR A 132 10.14 15.47 29.11
N ILE A 133 11.08 14.66 29.55
CA ILE A 133 11.69 13.62 28.72
C ILE A 133 11.24 12.28 29.27
N GLN A 134 10.43 11.57 28.50
CA GLN A 134 9.87 10.28 28.92
C GLN A 134 10.47 9.17 28.08
N LYS A 135 11.09 8.18 28.74
CA LYS A 135 11.41 6.90 28.10
C LYS A 135 10.08 6.20 27.84
N GLN A 136 9.76 5.94 26.58
CA GLN A 136 8.65 5.06 26.30
C GLN A 136 8.94 3.70 26.93
N LYS A 137 7.97 3.17 27.68
CA LYS A 137 8.00 1.79 28.15
C LYS A 137 8.00 0.89 26.93
N VAL A 138 9.19 0.52 26.46
CA VAL A 138 9.37 -0.47 25.41
C VAL A 138 8.96 -1.79 26.05
N ILE A 139 7.69 -2.15 25.92
CA ILE A 139 7.33 -3.57 25.97
C ILE A 139 8.10 -4.16 24.81
N ASP A 140 9.15 -4.93 25.10
CA ASP A 140 9.97 -5.55 24.07
C ASP A 140 9.03 -6.13 23.01
N PRO A 141 9.07 -5.61 21.77
CA PRO A 141 8.18 -6.10 20.74
C PRO A 141 8.47 -7.59 20.58
N PRO A 142 7.44 -8.43 20.41
CA PRO A 142 7.67 -9.85 20.17
C PRO A 142 8.68 -9.99 19.03
N THR A 143 9.79 -10.70 19.30
CA THR A 143 10.87 -10.88 18.33
C THR A 143 10.41 -11.64 17.07
N THR A 144 9.27 -12.34 17.18
CA THR A 144 8.51 -12.88 16.05
C THR A 144 7.07 -13.14 16.46
N CYS A 145 6.14 -12.89 15.55
CA CYS A 145 4.71 -13.23 15.69
C CYS A 145 4.27 -14.38 14.77
N ILE A 146 5.22 -15.15 14.23
CA ILE A 146 4.93 -16.25 13.29
C ILE A 146 4.76 -17.56 14.08
N PRO A 147 3.59 -18.22 14.02
CA PRO A 147 3.36 -19.48 14.71
C PRO A 147 4.27 -20.61 14.19
N LYS A 148 4.95 -21.34 15.08
CA LYS A 148 5.90 -22.43 14.71
C LYS A 148 5.37 -23.85 14.91
N HIS A 149 4.09 -24.01 15.23
CA HIS A 149 3.54 -25.30 15.67
C HIS A 149 3.07 -26.22 14.53
N ILE A 150 3.05 -25.72 13.30
CA ILE A 150 2.62 -26.45 12.10
C ILE A 150 3.80 -26.61 11.15
N ASN A 151 3.97 -27.80 10.58
CA ASN A 151 5.00 -28.03 9.57
C ASN A 151 4.46 -27.70 8.17
N CYS A 152 4.76 -26.50 7.70
CA CYS A 152 4.26 -26.00 6.42
C CYS A 152 4.78 -26.78 5.21
N ILE A 153 6.01 -27.31 5.26
CA ILE A 153 6.56 -28.15 4.19
C ILE A 153 5.72 -29.41 4.02
N LYS A 154 5.35 -30.08 5.12
CA LYS A 154 4.50 -31.27 5.10
C LYS A 154 3.10 -30.98 4.57
N LEU A 155 2.54 -29.81 4.89
CA LEU A 155 1.25 -29.38 4.33
C LEU A 155 1.32 -29.11 2.82
N VAL A 156 2.39 -28.47 2.35
CA VAL A 156 2.65 -28.27 0.92
C VAL A 156 2.82 -29.60 0.19
N MET A 157 3.44 -30.60 0.82
CA MET A 157 3.53 -31.96 0.30
C MET A 157 2.19 -32.72 0.37
N GLY A 158 1.17 -32.17 1.03
CA GLY A 158 -0.16 -32.79 1.15
C GLY A 158 -0.24 -33.92 2.16
N GLU A 159 0.65 -33.94 3.17
CA GLU A 159 0.64 -34.95 4.23
C GLU A 159 -0.66 -34.88 5.05
N ARG A 160 -1.43 -35.98 5.04
CA ARG A 160 -2.75 -36.06 5.70
C ARG A 160 -2.70 -35.84 7.21
N GLU A 161 -1.67 -36.36 7.88
CA GLU A 161 -1.55 -36.22 9.33
C GLU A 161 -1.25 -34.77 9.72
N GLU A 162 -0.47 -34.05 8.93
CA GLU A 162 -0.22 -32.63 9.19
C GLU A 162 -1.47 -31.77 8.92
N LEU A 163 -2.26 -32.11 7.89
CA LEU A 163 -3.56 -31.48 7.63
C LEU A 163 -4.55 -31.63 8.81
N LYS A 164 -4.57 -32.80 9.45
CA LYS A 164 -5.38 -33.02 10.67
C LYS A 164 -4.91 -32.14 11.83
N LYS A 165 -3.58 -32.02 12.02
CA LYS A 165 -3.02 -31.13 13.05
C LYS A 165 -3.36 -29.66 12.81
N ALA A 166 -3.21 -29.20 11.56
CA ALA A 166 -3.59 -27.83 11.17
C ALA A 166 -5.07 -27.54 11.47
N SER A 167 -5.96 -28.48 11.12
CA SER A 167 -7.40 -28.37 11.41
C SER A 167 -7.69 -28.25 12.91
N GLY A 168 -6.94 -28.95 13.76
CA GLY A 168 -7.02 -28.80 15.22
C GLY A 168 -6.46 -27.45 15.70
N TYR A 169 -5.33 -27.02 15.14
CA TYR A 169 -4.68 -25.77 15.49
C TYR A 169 -5.57 -24.54 15.24
N ILE A 170 -6.21 -24.48 14.07
CA ILE A 170 -7.12 -23.40 13.67
C ILE A 170 -8.28 -23.21 14.66
N LYS A 171 -8.81 -24.29 15.23
CA LYS A 171 -9.96 -24.23 16.16
C LYS A 171 -9.60 -23.68 17.54
N HIS A 172 -8.35 -23.84 17.97
CA HIS A 172 -7.97 -23.69 19.38
C HIS A 172 -6.97 -22.56 19.64
N ASN A 173 -6.23 -22.10 18.63
CA ASN A 173 -5.22 -21.06 18.84
C ASN A 173 -5.72 -19.69 18.40
N LYS A 174 -5.69 -18.76 19.35
CA LYS A 174 -5.90 -17.33 19.09
C LYS A 174 -4.53 -16.66 19.07
N ILE A 175 -4.35 -15.72 18.14
CA ILE A 175 -3.16 -14.85 18.09
C ILE A 175 -3.03 -14.15 19.46
N GLY A 176 -1.86 -14.28 20.09
CA GLY A 176 -1.58 -13.65 21.38
C GLY A 176 -1.74 -12.13 21.30
N ASN A 177 -2.21 -11.49 22.37
CA ASN A 177 -2.56 -10.06 22.38
C ASN A 177 -1.43 -9.16 21.81
N LYS A 178 -0.17 -9.41 22.20
CA LYS A 178 1.00 -8.65 21.71
C LYS A 178 1.25 -8.73 20.19
N CYS A 179 0.75 -9.77 19.53
CA CYS A 179 0.90 -10.00 18.09
C CYS A 179 -0.32 -9.53 17.29
N GLN A 180 -1.30 -8.91 17.93
CA GLN A 180 -2.43 -8.32 17.21
C GLN A 180 -1.98 -7.04 16.52
N LEU A 181 -2.40 -6.87 15.26
CA LEU A 181 -2.01 -5.74 14.43
C LEU A 181 -2.28 -4.40 15.13
N ARG A 182 -3.44 -4.25 15.79
CA ARG A 182 -3.82 -3.05 16.55
C ARG A 182 -2.82 -2.61 17.62
N ASN A 183 -2.06 -3.54 18.19
CA ASN A 183 -1.05 -3.22 19.20
C ASN A 183 0.31 -2.92 18.56
N LEU A 184 0.63 -3.61 17.47
CA LEU A 184 1.90 -3.43 16.77
C LEU A 184 2.00 -2.09 16.04
N VAL A 185 0.89 -1.58 15.50
CA VAL A 185 0.88 -0.32 14.74
C VAL A 185 1.08 0.93 15.60
N GLU A 186 1.00 0.83 16.93
CA GLU A 186 1.29 1.95 17.83
C GLU A 186 2.79 2.28 17.87
N ASN A 187 3.65 1.35 17.44
CA ASN A 187 5.08 1.58 17.29
C ASN A 187 5.57 0.97 15.97
N CYS A 188 5.92 1.83 15.01
CA CYS A 188 6.33 1.38 13.68
C CYS A 188 7.56 0.46 13.68
N ASN A 189 8.49 0.62 14.62
CA ASN A 189 9.62 -0.30 14.77
C ASN A 189 9.16 -1.67 15.30
N ALA A 190 8.22 -1.69 16.25
CA ALA A 190 7.61 -2.92 16.74
C ALA A 190 6.92 -3.69 15.61
N LEU A 191 6.09 -3.01 14.79
CA LEU A 191 5.46 -3.62 13.62
C LEU A 191 6.50 -4.20 12.65
N LYS A 192 7.49 -3.39 12.26
CA LYS A 192 8.52 -3.79 11.28
C LYS A 192 9.33 -4.99 11.76
N ILE A 193 9.70 -5.03 13.04
CA ILE A 193 10.48 -6.13 13.64
C ILE A 193 9.60 -7.38 13.82
N ALA A 194 8.46 -7.26 14.50
CA ALA A 194 7.61 -8.40 14.85
C ALA A 194 7.06 -9.13 13.62
N HIS A 195 6.73 -8.38 12.56
CA HIS A 195 6.29 -8.90 11.28
C HIS A 195 7.42 -9.07 10.27
N ASN A 196 8.66 -8.74 10.63
CA ASN A 196 9.89 -8.93 9.84
C ASN A 196 9.74 -8.38 8.40
N TYR A 197 9.41 -7.10 8.33
CA TYR A 197 9.39 -6.35 7.07
C TYR A 197 10.80 -6.23 6.48
N VAL A 198 10.93 -6.48 5.18
CA VAL A 198 12.19 -6.24 4.45
C VAL A 198 12.37 -4.74 4.26
N THR A 199 13.17 -4.10 5.12
CA THR A 199 13.37 -2.64 5.16
C THR A 199 14.78 -2.20 4.79
N ASP A 200 15.79 -3.06 4.92
CA ASP A 200 17.17 -2.75 4.55
C ASP A 200 17.44 -3.07 3.06
N ASN A 201 17.95 -2.08 2.32
CA ASN A 201 18.36 -2.25 0.94
C ASN A 201 19.57 -3.18 0.78
N LYS A 202 20.40 -3.37 1.82
CA LYS A 202 21.61 -4.23 1.75
C LYS A 202 21.27 -5.70 1.50
N THR A 203 20.07 -6.14 1.86
CA THR A 203 19.61 -7.52 1.68
C THR A 203 18.78 -7.71 0.40
N ILE A 204 18.67 -6.67 -0.44
CA ILE A 204 17.84 -6.67 -1.65
C ILE A 204 18.74 -6.87 -2.87
N PHE A 205 18.29 -7.70 -3.81
CA PHE A 205 19.04 -7.97 -5.03
C PHE A 205 19.06 -6.76 -5.96
N LYS A 206 20.17 -6.57 -6.69
CA LYS A 206 20.34 -5.44 -7.62
C LYS A 206 19.21 -5.38 -8.64
N GLU A 207 18.77 -6.54 -9.14
CA GLU A 207 17.70 -6.61 -10.12
C GLU A 207 16.35 -6.14 -9.57
N GLU A 208 16.07 -6.32 -8.28
CA GLU A 208 14.88 -5.75 -7.65
C GLU A 208 14.97 -4.22 -7.58
N LEU A 209 16.13 -3.69 -7.16
CA LEU A 209 16.36 -2.24 -7.05
C LEU A 209 16.24 -1.52 -8.41
N GLU A 210 16.67 -2.17 -9.49
CA GLU A 210 16.61 -1.65 -10.86
C GLU A 210 15.24 -1.84 -11.53
N PHE A 211 14.35 -2.63 -10.93
CA PHE A 211 13.01 -2.91 -11.45
C PHE A 211 11.91 -2.68 -10.39
N PRO A 212 11.71 -1.45 -9.89
CA PRO A 212 10.68 -1.21 -8.90
C PRO A 212 9.28 -1.51 -9.42
N LEU A 213 8.40 -1.95 -8.52
CA LEU A 213 7.01 -2.27 -8.81
C LEU A 213 6.08 -1.29 -8.09
N ALA A 214 4.90 -1.08 -8.67
CA ALA A 214 3.78 -0.41 -8.05
C ALA A 214 2.68 -1.43 -7.74
N PHE A 215 2.06 -1.32 -6.57
CA PHE A 215 0.94 -2.16 -6.17
C PHE A 215 -0.25 -1.30 -5.76
N ALA A 216 -1.45 -1.79 -6.04
CA ALA A 216 -2.65 -1.29 -5.41
C ALA A 216 -3.34 -2.41 -4.63
N ILE A 217 -3.77 -2.14 -3.39
CA ILE A 217 -4.53 -3.09 -2.57
C ILE A 217 -5.90 -2.46 -2.30
N LYS A 218 -6.95 -3.01 -2.93
CA LYS A 218 -8.33 -2.59 -2.67
C LYS A 218 -8.95 -3.51 -1.61
N MET A 219 -9.49 -2.93 -0.54
CA MET A 219 -10.02 -3.70 0.58
C MET A 219 -11.23 -3.03 1.24
N HIS A 220 -11.97 -3.81 2.02
CA HIS A 220 -13.11 -3.32 2.81
C HIS A 220 -13.24 -4.00 4.19
N THR A 221 -12.43 -5.02 4.48
CA THR A 221 -12.45 -5.80 5.73
C THR A 221 -11.10 -6.49 5.94
N SER A 222 -10.92 -7.15 7.10
CA SER A 222 -9.79 -8.01 7.45
C SER A 222 -8.42 -7.31 7.34
N PRO A 223 -8.18 -6.24 8.12
CA PRO A 223 -6.92 -5.49 8.06
C PRO A 223 -5.68 -6.35 8.36
N GLU A 224 -5.79 -7.37 9.20
CA GLU A 224 -4.71 -8.33 9.47
C GLU A 224 -4.27 -9.10 8.23
N GLN A 225 -5.23 -9.56 7.41
CA GLN A 225 -4.93 -10.26 6.16
C GLN A 225 -4.35 -9.32 5.11
N ALA A 226 -4.90 -8.10 5.01
CA ALA A 226 -4.38 -7.10 4.09
C ALA A 226 -2.95 -6.68 4.45
N GLU A 227 -2.63 -6.57 5.75
CA GLU A 227 -1.27 -6.35 6.23
C GLU A 227 -0.36 -7.56 5.97
N GLN A 228 -0.86 -8.79 6.16
CA GLN A 228 -0.11 -10.01 5.84
C GLN A 228 0.21 -10.10 4.34
N LEU A 229 -0.71 -9.70 3.46
CA LEU A 229 -0.42 -9.52 2.04
C LEU A 229 0.67 -8.46 1.84
N LEU A 230 0.48 -7.26 2.41
CA LEU A 230 1.39 -6.14 2.26
C LEU A 230 2.82 -6.49 2.69
N ARG A 231 3.04 -7.09 3.87
CA ARG A 231 4.37 -7.42 4.38
C ARG A 231 5.12 -8.44 3.52
N ASN A 232 4.39 -9.32 2.81
CA ASN A 232 4.98 -10.31 1.92
C ASN A 232 5.34 -9.75 0.53
N ILE A 233 4.73 -8.63 0.11
CA ILE A 233 5.09 -7.92 -1.12
C ILE A 233 5.93 -6.67 -0.88
N TYR A 234 6.08 -6.22 0.37
CA TYR A 234 6.73 -4.96 0.70
C TYR A 234 8.21 -4.96 0.34
N ARG A 235 8.65 -3.90 -0.33
CA ARG A 235 10.05 -3.51 -0.50
C ARG A 235 10.15 -1.97 -0.47
N PRO A 236 11.23 -1.40 0.09
CA PRO A 236 11.44 0.05 0.18
C PRO A 236 11.62 0.77 -1.18
N HIS A 237 11.99 0.03 -2.24
CA HIS A 237 12.13 0.59 -3.59
C HIS A 237 10.81 0.61 -4.38
N ASN A 238 9.84 -0.24 -4.01
CA ASN A 238 8.50 -0.30 -4.62
C ASN A 238 7.60 0.85 -4.14
N VAL A 239 6.39 0.95 -4.68
CA VAL A 239 5.34 1.88 -4.24
C VAL A 239 4.00 1.17 -4.06
N TYR A 240 3.24 1.56 -3.04
CA TYR A 240 1.97 0.92 -2.68
C TYR A 240 0.86 1.97 -2.56
N CYS A 241 -0.28 1.73 -3.19
CA CYS A 241 -1.52 2.42 -2.91
C CYS A 241 -2.47 1.47 -2.19
N ILE A 242 -3.09 1.92 -1.09
CA ILE A 242 -4.11 1.12 -0.39
C ILE A 242 -5.42 1.89 -0.41
N TYR A 243 -6.41 1.30 -1.06
CA TYR A 243 -7.76 1.83 -1.15
C TYR A 243 -8.67 1.06 -0.19
N VAL A 244 -9.12 1.72 0.87
CA VAL A 244 -10.13 1.17 1.78
C VAL A 244 -11.50 1.69 1.35
N ASP A 245 -12.49 0.82 1.15
CA ASP A 245 -13.86 1.23 0.84
C ASP A 245 -14.39 2.20 1.91
N LYS A 246 -15.14 3.24 1.51
CA LYS A 246 -15.77 4.16 2.46
C LYS A 246 -16.77 3.45 3.38
N LYS A 247 -17.37 2.34 2.92
CA LYS A 247 -18.28 1.50 3.72
C LYS A 247 -17.58 0.60 4.74
N ALA A 248 -16.25 0.50 4.69
CA ALA A 248 -15.51 -0.26 5.70
C ALA A 248 -15.73 0.34 7.09
N LYS A 249 -15.66 -0.51 8.12
CA LYS A 249 -15.67 -0.03 9.51
C LYS A 249 -14.57 1.01 9.72
N GLU A 250 -14.86 2.02 10.53
CA GLU A 250 -13.89 3.09 10.82
C GLU A 250 -12.59 2.54 11.42
N GLU A 251 -12.70 1.55 12.32
CA GLU A 251 -11.56 0.82 12.88
C GLU A 251 -10.66 0.21 11.79
N THR A 252 -11.23 -0.40 10.76
CA THR A 252 -10.47 -0.96 9.64
C THR A 252 -9.67 0.11 8.91
N PHE A 253 -10.28 1.27 8.64
CA PHE A 253 -9.59 2.37 7.98
C PHE A 253 -8.47 2.95 8.85
N ASN A 254 -8.76 3.22 10.12
CA ASN A 254 -7.80 3.78 11.07
C ASN A 254 -6.59 2.85 11.26
N LEU A 255 -6.83 1.53 11.34
CA LEU A 255 -5.75 0.55 11.49
C LEU A 255 -4.83 0.52 10.26
N ILE A 256 -5.40 0.48 9.06
CA ILE A 256 -4.65 0.52 7.80
C ILE A 256 -3.95 1.87 7.61
N GLN A 257 -4.54 2.96 8.07
CA GLN A 257 -3.91 4.27 8.08
C GLN A 257 -2.67 4.29 8.96
N LYS A 258 -2.74 3.74 10.19
CA LYS A 258 -1.56 3.61 11.07
C LYS A 258 -0.48 2.73 10.44
N VAL A 259 -0.84 1.62 9.80
CA VAL A 259 0.12 0.81 9.01
C VAL A 259 0.80 1.67 7.94
N GLY A 260 0.03 2.42 7.15
CA GLY A 260 0.56 3.28 6.09
C GLY A 260 1.53 4.33 6.61
N ASN A 261 1.25 4.95 7.76
CA ASN A 261 2.11 5.97 8.38
C ASN A 261 3.50 5.44 8.77
N CYS A 262 3.68 4.12 8.86
CA CYS A 262 4.97 3.52 9.16
C CYS A 262 5.94 3.46 7.98
N PHE A 263 5.51 3.81 6.75
CA PHE A 263 6.30 3.63 5.54
C PHE A 263 6.12 4.77 4.54
N ASP A 264 7.22 5.36 4.07
CA ASP A 264 7.20 6.52 3.16
C ASP A 264 6.67 6.21 1.75
N ASN A 265 6.65 4.94 1.36
CA ASN A 265 6.26 4.48 0.04
C ASN A 265 4.88 3.80 0.02
N ILE A 266 4.10 3.94 1.09
CA ILE A 266 2.71 3.47 1.18
C ILE A 266 1.76 4.66 1.25
N PHE A 267 0.81 4.71 0.33
CA PHE A 267 -0.15 5.79 0.19
C PHE A 267 -1.57 5.28 0.44
N ILE A 268 -2.20 5.76 1.51
CA ILE A 268 -3.59 5.42 1.84
C ILE A 268 -4.51 6.44 1.16
N VAL A 269 -5.48 5.96 0.38
CA VAL A 269 -6.41 6.84 -0.34
C VAL A 269 -7.35 7.54 0.64
N LYS A 270 -7.34 8.87 0.63
CA LYS A 270 -8.22 9.71 1.47
C LYS A 270 -9.59 9.95 0.84
N ASN A 271 -9.64 10.17 -0.48
CA ASN A 271 -10.86 10.41 -1.25
C ASN A 271 -11.56 9.09 -1.58
N ARG A 272 -12.22 8.52 -0.58
CA ARG A 272 -12.87 7.20 -0.65
C ARG A 272 -14.34 7.36 -1.06
N ILE A 273 -14.83 6.42 -1.87
CA ILE A 273 -16.25 6.31 -2.27
C ILE A 273 -16.84 5.02 -1.71
N GLU A 274 -18.17 4.98 -1.61
CA GLU A 274 -18.89 3.76 -1.25
C GLU A 274 -18.98 2.86 -2.47
N VAL A 275 -18.17 1.80 -2.50
CA VAL A 275 -18.04 0.98 -3.71
C VAL A 275 -19.23 0.02 -3.82
N VAL A 276 -20.05 0.18 -4.85
CA VAL A 276 -21.13 -0.79 -5.16
C VAL A 276 -20.58 -1.92 -6.03
N TYR A 277 -20.84 -3.16 -5.64
CA TYR A 277 -20.39 -4.34 -6.38
C TYR A 277 -20.93 -4.35 -7.81
N SER A 278 -20.08 -4.75 -8.77
CA SER A 278 -20.36 -4.75 -10.21
C SER A 278 -20.74 -3.39 -10.81
N SER A 279 -20.39 -2.29 -10.15
CA SER A 279 -20.57 -0.93 -10.66
C SER A 279 -19.24 -0.29 -11.09
N ILE A 280 -19.33 0.88 -11.72
CA ILE A 280 -18.18 1.69 -12.14
C ILE A 280 -17.25 2.07 -10.97
N ASN A 281 -17.75 2.07 -9.73
CA ASN A 281 -16.97 2.45 -8.55
C ASN A 281 -15.71 1.58 -8.36
N LEU A 282 -15.74 0.31 -8.80
CA LEU A 282 -14.57 -0.58 -8.73
C LEU A 282 -13.43 -0.13 -9.65
N VAL A 283 -13.78 0.47 -10.80
CA VAL A 283 -12.85 1.05 -11.78
C VAL A 283 -12.37 2.41 -11.29
N GLU A 284 -13.27 3.24 -10.74
CA GLU A 284 -12.91 4.56 -10.18
C GLU A 284 -11.89 4.44 -9.03
N ALA A 285 -12.11 3.49 -8.10
CA ALA A 285 -11.18 3.20 -7.02
C ALA A 285 -9.80 2.75 -7.53
N GLU A 286 -9.77 1.97 -8.61
CA GLU A 286 -8.52 1.52 -9.26
C GLU A 286 -7.77 2.69 -9.91
N VAL A 287 -8.47 3.50 -10.70
CA VAL A 287 -7.90 4.68 -11.38
C VAL A 287 -7.34 5.67 -10.36
N GLU A 288 -7.97 5.82 -9.19
CA GLU A 288 -7.43 6.67 -8.14
C GLU A 288 -6.08 6.17 -7.61
N CYS A 289 -5.93 4.85 -7.43
CA CYS A 289 -4.61 4.30 -7.09
C CYS A 289 -3.58 4.49 -8.20
N MET A 290 -3.96 4.33 -9.47
CA MET A 290 -3.10 4.64 -10.61
C MET A 290 -2.63 6.11 -10.60
N ARG A 291 -3.51 7.06 -10.25
CA ARG A 291 -3.14 8.49 -10.11
C ARG A 291 -2.18 8.75 -8.95
N ILE A 292 -2.31 8.01 -7.86
CA ILE A 292 -1.42 8.17 -6.69
C ILE A 292 -0.02 7.64 -7.00
N VAL A 293 0.08 6.41 -7.52
CA VAL A 293 1.39 5.80 -7.81
C VAL A 293 2.12 6.48 -8.97
N SER A 294 1.39 7.05 -9.94
CA SER A 294 1.99 7.81 -11.05
C SER A 294 2.66 9.11 -10.60
N LYS A 295 2.27 9.68 -9.44
CA LYS A 295 2.93 10.84 -8.83
C LYS A 295 4.19 10.47 -8.02
N SER A 296 4.45 9.17 -7.82
CA SER A 296 5.62 8.72 -7.08
C SER A 296 6.92 9.06 -7.82
N LYS A 297 7.95 9.45 -7.06
CA LYS A 297 9.31 9.64 -7.59
C LYS A 297 10.02 8.33 -7.93
N LYS A 298 9.47 7.18 -7.50
CA LYS A 298 10.02 5.85 -7.80
C LYS A 298 9.78 5.54 -9.27
N ASN A 299 10.82 5.14 -10.00
CA ASN A 299 10.74 4.77 -11.42
C ASN A 299 10.24 3.33 -11.61
N TRP A 300 9.03 3.05 -11.12
CA TRP A 300 8.42 1.73 -11.18
C TRP A 300 8.11 1.30 -12.62
N LYS A 301 8.07 -0.01 -12.87
CA LYS A 301 7.99 -0.60 -14.22
C LYS A 301 6.62 -1.19 -14.52
N TYR A 302 6.02 -1.82 -13.53
CA TYR A 302 4.71 -2.43 -13.60
C TYR A 302 3.86 -2.04 -12.40
N TYR A 303 2.57 -1.85 -12.65
CA TYR A 303 1.52 -1.70 -11.67
C TYR A 303 0.74 -3.02 -11.56
N ILE A 304 0.55 -3.53 -10.35
CA ILE A 304 -0.17 -4.79 -10.10
C ILE A 304 -1.30 -4.50 -9.13
N ASN A 305 -2.54 -4.77 -9.54
CA ASN A 305 -3.70 -4.50 -8.71
C ASN A 305 -4.18 -5.73 -7.94
N LEU A 306 -4.36 -5.58 -6.65
CA LEU A 306 -4.68 -6.63 -5.70
C LEU A 306 -5.97 -6.30 -4.94
N THR A 307 -6.56 -7.33 -4.34
CA THR A 307 -7.54 -7.16 -3.27
C THR A 307 -6.98 -7.60 -1.92
N GLY A 308 -7.56 -7.12 -0.81
CA GLY A 308 -7.19 -7.56 0.54
C GLY A 308 -7.39 -9.06 0.83
N GLN A 309 -8.01 -9.82 -0.08
CA GLN A 309 -8.21 -11.26 0.04
C GLN A 309 -7.27 -12.10 -0.84
N GLU A 310 -6.24 -11.50 -1.43
CA GLU A 310 -5.25 -12.19 -2.25
C GLU A 310 -3.94 -12.43 -1.51
N PHE A 311 -3.12 -13.33 -2.04
CA PHE A 311 -1.80 -13.62 -1.49
C PHE A 311 -0.78 -13.91 -2.60
N PRO A 312 0.49 -13.46 -2.49
CA PRO A 312 1.52 -13.79 -3.46
C PRO A 312 1.83 -15.30 -3.47
N LEU A 313 2.19 -15.81 -4.64
CA LEU A 313 2.75 -17.15 -4.82
C LEU A 313 4.22 -17.10 -5.28
N LYS A 314 4.70 -15.90 -5.58
CA LYS A 314 6.07 -15.60 -6.00
C LYS A 314 6.67 -14.54 -5.07
N THR A 315 7.96 -14.66 -4.79
CA THR A 315 8.75 -13.63 -4.08
C THR A 315 8.88 -12.37 -4.95
N ASN A 316 9.25 -11.23 -4.37
CA ASN A 316 9.40 -10.00 -5.15
C ASN A 316 10.45 -10.15 -6.28
N LEU A 317 11.58 -10.83 -6.03
CA LEU A 317 12.57 -11.09 -7.08
C LEU A 317 12.04 -12.01 -8.18
N GLU A 318 11.31 -13.08 -7.83
CA GLU A 318 10.67 -13.95 -8.83
C GLU A 318 9.68 -13.14 -9.68
N ILE A 319 8.83 -12.30 -9.06
CA ILE A 319 7.90 -11.40 -9.78
C ILE A 319 8.68 -10.47 -10.73
N VAL A 320 9.76 -9.83 -10.26
CA VAL A 320 10.63 -8.97 -11.08
C VAL A 320 11.17 -9.72 -12.30
N LYS A 321 11.77 -10.90 -12.09
CA LYS A 321 12.38 -11.69 -13.17
C LYS A 321 11.34 -12.17 -14.17
N ILE A 322 10.14 -12.54 -13.72
CA ILE A 322 9.03 -12.93 -14.60
C ILE A 322 8.56 -11.72 -15.43
N LEU A 323 8.32 -10.57 -14.80
CA LEU A 323 7.85 -9.37 -15.49
C LEU A 323 8.87 -8.82 -16.49
N GLN A 324 10.17 -9.00 -16.23
CA GLN A 324 11.22 -8.69 -17.20
C GLN A 324 11.06 -9.50 -18.51
N ARG A 325 10.52 -10.72 -18.47
CA ARG A 325 10.23 -11.53 -19.68
C ARG A 325 9.08 -10.99 -20.51
N LEU A 326 8.20 -10.18 -19.92
CA LEU A 326 7.10 -9.55 -20.65
C LEU A 326 7.59 -8.43 -21.57
N ASN A 327 8.82 -7.92 -21.38
CA ASN A 327 9.46 -6.92 -22.24
C ASN A 327 8.56 -5.70 -22.55
N GLY A 328 7.83 -5.22 -21.54
CA GLY A 328 6.92 -4.08 -21.66
C GLY A 328 5.49 -4.44 -22.08
N ALA A 329 5.19 -5.71 -22.37
CA ALA A 329 3.83 -6.18 -22.58
C ALA A 329 3.00 -6.11 -21.28
N ASN A 330 1.70 -5.85 -21.40
CA ASN A 330 0.77 -6.01 -20.28
C ASN A 330 0.37 -7.49 -20.14
N ASP A 331 0.16 -7.96 -18.90
CA ASP A 331 -0.52 -9.23 -18.63
C ASP A 331 -1.94 -8.93 -18.15
N ILE A 332 -2.88 -8.88 -19.10
CA ILE A 332 -4.29 -8.57 -18.85
C ILE A 332 -5.15 -9.58 -19.59
N GLU A 333 -6.00 -10.29 -18.85
CA GLU A 333 -6.96 -11.22 -19.44
C GLU A 333 -7.82 -10.50 -20.48
N SER A 334 -7.71 -10.94 -21.74
CA SER A 334 -8.38 -10.31 -22.87
C SER A 334 -8.87 -11.37 -23.85
N TYR A 335 -10.17 -11.41 -24.11
CA TYR A 335 -10.80 -12.28 -25.10
C TYR A 335 -12.05 -11.63 -25.70
N GLU A 336 -12.54 -12.22 -26.80
CA GLU A 336 -13.75 -11.76 -27.48
C GLU A 336 -14.93 -11.73 -26.51
N TYR A 337 -15.68 -10.62 -26.50
CA TYR A 337 -16.80 -10.47 -25.57
C TYR A 337 -17.93 -11.44 -25.93
N PRO A 338 -18.29 -12.40 -25.05
CA PRO A 338 -19.30 -13.40 -25.37
C PRO A 338 -20.65 -12.76 -25.69
N PHE A 339 -21.29 -13.19 -26.79
CA PHE A 339 -22.57 -12.64 -27.26
C PHE A 339 -23.64 -12.58 -26.15
N ILE A 340 -23.77 -13.65 -25.38
CA ILE A 340 -24.74 -13.76 -24.27
C ILE A 340 -24.50 -12.73 -23.14
N MET A 341 -23.27 -12.23 -23.01
CA MET A 341 -22.89 -11.26 -21.97
C MET A 341 -22.96 -9.81 -22.46
N GLN A 342 -23.13 -9.54 -23.76
CA GLN A 342 -23.09 -8.18 -24.31
C GLN A 342 -24.12 -7.24 -23.69
N GLN A 343 -25.21 -7.78 -23.12
CA GLN A 343 -26.19 -7.03 -22.34
C GLN A 343 -25.59 -6.27 -21.15
N ARG A 344 -24.38 -6.63 -20.68
CA ARG A 344 -23.67 -5.90 -19.63
C ARG A 344 -23.25 -4.48 -20.04
N TYR A 345 -23.03 -4.24 -21.33
CA TYR A 345 -22.67 -2.91 -21.84
C TYR A 345 -23.67 -2.33 -22.86
N THR A 346 -24.58 -3.13 -23.41
CA THR A 346 -25.63 -2.64 -24.34
C THR A 346 -26.92 -2.21 -23.64
N LYS A 347 -27.13 -2.62 -22.38
CA LYS A 347 -28.23 -2.15 -21.53
C LYS A 347 -27.72 -1.14 -20.51
N GLU A 348 -28.58 -0.21 -20.14
CA GLU A 348 -28.28 0.75 -19.07
C GLU A 348 -28.54 0.11 -17.70
N TYR A 349 -27.64 0.38 -16.77
CA TYR A 349 -27.71 -0.04 -15.38
C TYR A 349 -27.63 1.17 -14.46
N VAL A 350 -28.38 1.14 -13.35
CA VAL A 350 -28.40 2.22 -12.35
C VAL A 350 -28.12 1.65 -10.97
N ILE A 351 -27.42 2.42 -10.14
CA ILE A 351 -27.20 2.08 -8.74
C ILE A 351 -28.45 2.46 -7.95
N LYS A 352 -28.99 1.53 -7.16
CA LYS A 352 -30.06 1.78 -6.18
C LYS A 352 -29.64 1.19 -4.84
N GLY A 353 -29.37 2.05 -3.86
CA GLY A 353 -28.79 1.63 -2.59
C GLY A 353 -27.44 0.93 -2.80
N ASN A 354 -27.30 -0.29 -2.29
CA ASN A 354 -26.06 -1.08 -2.36
C ASN A 354 -26.00 -2.09 -3.53
N SER A 355 -26.89 -1.96 -4.52
CA SER A 355 -26.95 -2.87 -5.66
C SER A 355 -27.12 -2.15 -7.00
N ILE A 356 -26.66 -2.81 -8.06
CA ILE A 356 -26.82 -2.36 -9.44
C ILE A 356 -28.04 -3.04 -10.07
N HIS A 357 -28.88 -2.26 -10.76
CA HIS A 357 -30.11 -2.74 -11.37
C HIS A 357 -30.12 -2.47 -12.87
N LYS A 358 -30.44 -3.50 -13.65
CA LYS A 358 -30.66 -3.40 -15.08
C LYS A 358 -31.94 -2.62 -15.36
N THR A 359 -31.90 -1.69 -16.31
CA THR A 359 -33.06 -0.97 -16.82
C THR A 359 -33.56 -1.61 -18.13
N ASN A 360 -34.72 -1.16 -18.61
CA ASN A 360 -35.23 -1.56 -19.93
C ASN A 360 -34.54 -0.81 -21.08
N ASN A 361 -33.88 0.30 -20.78
CA ASN A 361 -33.24 1.18 -21.76
C ASN A 361 -32.01 0.53 -22.39
N LEU A 362 -31.75 0.89 -23.65
CA LEU A 362 -30.49 0.62 -24.30
C LEU A 362 -29.49 1.71 -23.91
N LYS A 363 -28.26 1.30 -23.62
CA LYS A 363 -27.16 2.24 -23.46
C LYS A 363 -26.66 2.68 -24.83
N HIS A 364 -26.45 3.98 -25.01
CA HIS A 364 -25.85 4.50 -26.24
C HIS A 364 -24.46 3.89 -26.47
N SER A 365 -24.16 3.46 -27.69
CA SER A 365 -22.85 2.91 -28.06
C SER A 365 -21.73 3.93 -27.81
N PHE A 366 -20.55 3.51 -27.36
CA PHE A 366 -19.45 4.46 -27.17
C PHE A 366 -19.06 5.13 -28.49
N ILE A 367 -18.63 4.31 -29.46
CA ILE A 367 -18.33 4.69 -30.83
C ILE A 367 -18.97 3.63 -31.75
N LYS A 368 -19.38 4.00 -32.95
CA LYS A 368 -19.96 3.06 -33.91
C LYS A 368 -18.92 1.99 -34.29
N ARG A 369 -19.26 0.71 -34.18
CA ARG A 369 -18.35 -0.44 -34.39
C ARG A 369 -17.19 -0.56 -33.38
N PHE A 370 -17.29 0.09 -32.22
CA PHE A 370 -16.33 -0.11 -31.14
C PHE A 370 -16.35 -1.56 -30.64
N GLN A 371 -15.18 -2.21 -30.60
CA GLN A 371 -15.07 -3.60 -30.18
C GLN A 371 -14.76 -3.69 -28.69
N MET A 372 -15.70 -4.23 -27.92
CA MET A 372 -15.48 -4.56 -26.51
C MET A 372 -14.71 -5.87 -26.38
N SER A 373 -13.82 -5.94 -25.39
CA SER A 373 -13.17 -7.18 -24.97
C SER A 373 -13.59 -7.55 -23.54
N LYS A 374 -13.68 -8.85 -23.27
CA LYS A 374 -13.94 -9.38 -21.93
C LYS A 374 -12.62 -9.83 -21.30
N GLY A 375 -12.55 -9.68 -19.99
CA GLY A 375 -11.39 -10.07 -19.19
C GLY A 375 -11.69 -10.18 -17.71
N SER A 376 -10.63 -9.98 -16.91
CA SER A 376 -10.64 -9.93 -15.45
C SER A 376 -10.45 -8.49 -14.96
N ALA A 377 -10.83 -8.26 -13.71
CA ALA A 377 -10.53 -7.02 -13.00
C ALA A 377 -9.02 -6.88 -12.68
N TYR A 378 -8.25 -7.97 -12.75
CA TYR A 378 -6.88 -8.06 -12.27
C TYR A 378 -5.88 -8.19 -13.41
N GLY A 379 -4.68 -7.65 -13.22
CA GLY A 379 -3.60 -7.70 -14.20
C GLY A 379 -2.25 -7.20 -13.69
N ALA A 380 -1.24 -7.30 -14.55
CA ALA A 380 0.03 -6.57 -14.44
C ALA A 380 0.13 -5.57 -15.61
N PHE A 381 0.15 -4.29 -15.27
CA PHE A 381 0.01 -3.17 -16.18
C PHE A 381 1.37 -2.51 -16.34
N SER A 382 1.90 -2.41 -17.56
CA SER A 382 3.15 -1.67 -17.77
C SER A 382 2.98 -0.19 -17.39
N LYS A 383 4.04 0.47 -16.92
CA LYS A 383 3.96 1.91 -16.61
C LYS A 383 3.42 2.76 -17.78
N PRO A 384 3.88 2.56 -19.04
CA PRO A 384 3.31 3.27 -20.19
C PRO A 384 1.80 3.03 -20.37
N PHE A 385 1.30 1.84 -20.02
CA PHE A 385 -0.14 1.56 -20.09
C PHE A 385 -0.93 2.30 -19.01
N VAL A 386 -0.39 2.40 -17.79
CA VAL A 386 -1.01 3.22 -16.74
C VAL A 386 -1.02 4.70 -17.13
N ASP A 387 0.09 5.20 -17.66
CA ASP A 387 0.16 6.58 -18.17
C ASP A 387 -0.91 6.79 -19.27
N PHE A 388 -1.01 5.84 -20.22
CA PHE A 388 -2.04 5.83 -21.26
C PHE A 388 -3.47 5.89 -20.69
N ILE A 389 -3.81 5.07 -19.70
CA ILE A 389 -5.13 5.07 -19.04
C ILE A 389 -5.45 6.47 -18.48
N LEU A 390 -4.46 7.15 -17.90
CA LEU A 390 -4.65 8.44 -17.23
C LEU A 390 -4.66 9.63 -18.21
N THR A 391 -3.95 9.54 -19.33
CA THR A 391 -3.72 10.70 -20.22
C THR A 391 -4.42 10.61 -21.58
N ASP A 392 -4.65 9.40 -22.11
CA ASP A 392 -5.26 9.25 -23.43
C ASP A 392 -6.74 9.65 -23.40
N ASN A 393 -7.13 10.53 -24.31
CA ASN A 393 -8.50 11.07 -24.35
C ASN A 393 -9.55 9.99 -24.67
N ILE A 394 -9.28 9.06 -25.59
CA ILE A 394 -10.20 7.96 -25.91
C ILE A 394 -10.31 7.02 -24.73
N ALA A 395 -9.18 6.68 -24.08
CA ALA A 395 -9.20 5.84 -22.89
C ALA A 395 -10.04 6.47 -21.76
N ARG A 396 -9.84 7.76 -21.46
CA ARG A 396 -10.62 8.48 -20.46
C ARG A 396 -12.10 8.57 -20.80
N MET A 397 -12.43 8.90 -22.06
CA MET A 397 -13.82 8.97 -22.52
C MET A 397 -14.50 7.60 -22.44
N PHE A 398 -13.78 6.52 -22.76
CA PHE A 398 -14.26 5.16 -22.63
C PHE A 398 -14.54 4.80 -21.15
N LEU A 399 -13.62 5.10 -20.23
CA LEU A 399 -13.83 4.86 -18.81
C LEU A 399 -15.03 5.65 -18.26
N LYS A 400 -15.22 6.92 -18.68
CA LYS A 400 -16.42 7.72 -18.35
C LYS A 400 -17.69 7.07 -18.93
N TRP A 401 -17.63 6.59 -20.16
CA TRP A 401 -18.74 5.91 -20.82
C TRP A 401 -19.15 4.60 -20.14
N LEU A 402 -18.22 3.88 -19.50
CA LEU A 402 -18.54 2.66 -18.75
C LEU A 402 -19.49 2.91 -17.56
N ASN A 403 -19.68 4.16 -17.13
CA ASN A 403 -20.72 4.47 -16.15
C ASN A 403 -22.10 4.02 -16.65
N GLY A 404 -22.86 3.34 -15.80
CA GLY A 404 -24.15 2.73 -16.17
C GLY A 404 -24.04 1.44 -16.98
N THR A 405 -22.90 0.74 -16.91
CA THR A 405 -22.71 -0.65 -17.38
C THR A 405 -22.60 -1.61 -16.18
N TYR A 406 -22.68 -2.91 -16.43
CA TYR A 406 -22.57 -3.96 -15.40
C TYR A 406 -21.22 -4.65 -15.40
N ALA A 407 -20.60 -4.76 -14.22
CA ALA A 407 -19.26 -5.31 -14.01
C ALA A 407 -18.20 -4.74 -14.98
N PRO A 408 -18.09 -3.39 -15.12
CA PRO A 408 -17.18 -2.76 -16.07
C PRO A 408 -15.71 -3.13 -15.85
N GLU A 409 -15.30 -3.43 -14.62
CA GLU A 409 -13.96 -3.89 -14.27
C GLU A 409 -13.52 -5.14 -15.04
N GLU A 410 -14.46 -6.00 -15.41
CA GLU A 410 -14.20 -7.21 -16.20
C GLU A 410 -14.06 -6.92 -17.71
N SER A 411 -14.00 -5.67 -18.11
CA SER A 411 -13.96 -5.26 -19.53
C SER A 411 -13.16 -4.00 -19.79
N ALA A 412 -13.00 -3.13 -18.79
CA ALA A 412 -12.29 -1.87 -18.90
C ALA A 412 -10.85 -2.11 -19.38
N TRP A 413 -10.11 -2.93 -18.64
CA TRP A 413 -8.70 -3.21 -18.89
C TRP A 413 -8.52 -4.04 -20.16
N ALA A 414 -9.33 -5.08 -20.33
CA ALA A 414 -9.30 -5.93 -21.52
C ALA A 414 -9.54 -5.14 -22.81
N THR A 415 -10.52 -4.23 -22.81
CA THR A 415 -10.86 -3.43 -23.98
C THR A 415 -9.80 -2.37 -24.27
N LEU A 416 -9.28 -1.70 -23.25
CA LEU A 416 -8.18 -0.76 -23.43
C LEU A 416 -6.90 -1.47 -23.89
N ASN A 417 -6.62 -2.66 -23.37
CA ASN A 417 -5.44 -3.45 -23.73
C ASN A 417 -5.43 -3.89 -25.21
N THR A 418 -6.61 -3.97 -25.84
CA THR A 418 -6.77 -4.39 -27.24
C THR A 418 -6.93 -3.23 -28.22
N LEU A 419 -6.76 -1.96 -27.81
CA LEU A 419 -6.74 -0.86 -28.78
C LEU A 419 -5.42 -0.89 -29.59
N PRO A 420 -5.46 -0.59 -30.91
CA PRO A 420 -4.28 -0.68 -31.78
C PRO A 420 -3.07 0.20 -31.43
N TRP A 421 -3.27 1.21 -30.57
CA TRP A 421 -2.22 2.15 -30.15
C TRP A 421 -1.89 2.06 -28.66
N THR A 422 -2.40 1.03 -27.98
CA THR A 422 -2.17 0.86 -26.55
C THR A 422 -0.72 0.43 -26.26
N PRO A 423 0.00 1.14 -25.38
CA PRO A 423 1.31 0.70 -24.90
C PRO A 423 1.21 -0.65 -24.17
N GLY A 424 2.07 -1.61 -24.54
CA GLY A 424 2.05 -2.97 -23.98
C GLY A 424 0.84 -3.83 -24.40
N GLY A 425 -0.08 -3.28 -25.19
CA GLY A 425 -1.29 -3.95 -25.65
C GLY A 425 -1.05 -4.92 -26.81
N PHE A 426 -1.85 -5.97 -26.89
CA PHE A 426 -1.76 -6.96 -27.97
C PHE A 426 -3.15 -7.40 -28.41
N HIS A 427 -3.32 -7.61 -29.72
CA HIS A 427 -4.54 -8.19 -30.25
C HIS A 427 -4.48 -9.72 -30.16
N LYS A 428 -5.51 -10.32 -29.58
CA LYS A 428 -5.65 -11.78 -29.57
C LYS A 428 -5.99 -12.28 -30.99
N ASN A 429 -5.17 -13.18 -31.53
CA ASN A 429 -5.66 -14.13 -32.53
C ASN A 429 -6.38 -15.26 -31.77
N ALA A 430 -7.71 -15.28 -31.85
CA ALA A 430 -8.62 -16.15 -31.09
C ALA A 430 -8.56 -17.64 -31.51
N LYS A 431 -7.39 -18.29 -31.41
CA LYS A 431 -7.24 -19.73 -31.65
C LYS A 431 -6.42 -20.49 -30.61
N ASN A 432 -5.96 -19.84 -29.52
CA ASN A 432 -5.23 -20.56 -28.47
C ASN A 432 -6.10 -20.81 -27.22
N PRO A 433 -6.68 -22.02 -27.06
CA PRO A 433 -7.43 -22.40 -25.86
C PRO A 433 -6.57 -22.53 -24.59
N THR A 434 -5.25 -22.31 -24.70
CA THR A 434 -4.28 -22.34 -23.61
C THR A 434 -3.81 -20.94 -23.16
N ALA A 435 -4.53 -19.87 -23.49
CA ALA A 435 -4.17 -18.52 -23.05
C ALA A 435 -4.23 -18.42 -21.51
N SER A 436 -3.12 -18.76 -20.86
CA SER A 436 -2.90 -18.61 -19.43
C SER A 436 -2.48 -17.17 -19.17
N PHE A 437 -3.25 -16.47 -18.34
CA PHE A 437 -2.87 -15.17 -17.83
C PHE A 437 -2.11 -15.37 -16.53
N LEU A 438 -0.98 -14.69 -16.41
CA LEU A 438 -0.01 -14.90 -15.36
C LEU A 438 -0.47 -14.33 -14.01
N SER A 439 -1.35 -13.33 -14.05
CA SER A 439 -1.66 -12.51 -12.89
C SER A 439 -2.27 -13.28 -11.70
N ARG A 440 -3.27 -14.15 -11.91
CA ARG A 440 -4.05 -14.75 -10.82
C ARG A 440 -4.37 -16.23 -11.00
N ALA A 441 -3.97 -17.02 -10.00
CA ALA A 441 -4.49 -18.37 -9.77
C ALA A 441 -5.87 -18.27 -9.08
N VAL A 442 -6.89 -18.79 -9.75
CA VAL A 442 -8.27 -18.85 -9.26
C VAL A 442 -8.83 -20.24 -9.57
N ILE A 443 -9.53 -20.85 -8.60
CA ILE A 443 -10.33 -22.05 -8.86
C ILE A 443 -11.80 -21.64 -8.87
N TRP A 444 -12.45 -21.81 -10.02
CA TRP A 444 -13.89 -21.68 -10.15
C TRP A 444 -14.60 -23.01 -9.89
N SER A 445 -15.86 -22.96 -9.45
CA SER A 445 -16.62 -24.17 -9.11
C SER A 445 -16.91 -25.11 -10.28
N TRP A 446 -16.68 -24.65 -11.51
CA TRP A 446 -16.79 -25.43 -12.74
C TRP A 446 -15.42 -25.87 -13.30
N ASP A 447 -14.32 -25.53 -12.64
CA ASP A 447 -12.99 -25.98 -13.05
C ASP A 447 -12.78 -27.46 -12.69
N LYS A 448 -11.86 -28.11 -13.41
CA LYS A 448 -11.42 -29.48 -13.09
C LYS A 448 -10.62 -29.54 -11.78
N SER A 449 -9.93 -28.46 -11.44
CA SER A 449 -9.17 -28.33 -10.19
C SER A 449 -10.12 -28.38 -9.01
N ARG A 450 -9.85 -29.25 -8.04
CA ARG A 450 -10.70 -29.41 -6.85
C ARG A 450 -10.30 -28.39 -5.78
N CYS A 451 -11.23 -27.51 -5.42
CA CYS A 451 -11.15 -26.72 -4.18
C CYS A 451 -11.23 -27.64 -2.96
N ARG A 452 -10.29 -27.50 -2.02
CA ARG A 452 -10.26 -28.22 -0.75
C ARG A 452 -10.76 -27.38 0.43
N GLY A 453 -10.89 -26.07 0.26
CA GLY A 453 -11.71 -25.21 1.11
C GLY A 453 -13.18 -25.21 0.70
N HIS A 454 -13.76 -24.03 0.46
CA HIS A 454 -15.18 -23.86 0.15
C HIS A 454 -15.43 -22.78 -0.93
N TYR A 455 -16.62 -22.78 -1.54
CA TYR A 455 -16.95 -21.80 -2.58
C TYR A 455 -17.79 -20.64 -2.05
N ILE A 456 -17.42 -19.41 -2.44
CA ILE A 456 -18.26 -18.22 -2.27
C ILE A 456 -18.44 -17.56 -3.64
N ARG A 457 -19.67 -17.53 -4.14
CA ARG A 457 -20.05 -17.02 -5.47
C ARG A 457 -19.29 -17.73 -6.60
N GLY A 458 -19.10 -19.05 -6.47
CA GLY A 458 -18.41 -19.87 -7.47
C GLY A 458 -16.89 -19.76 -7.46
N ILE A 459 -16.29 -18.97 -6.57
CA ILE A 459 -14.83 -18.84 -6.40
C ILE A 459 -14.39 -19.59 -5.14
N CYS A 460 -13.36 -20.43 -5.26
CA CYS A 460 -12.76 -21.13 -4.13
C CYS A 460 -12.14 -20.14 -3.13
N VAL A 461 -12.48 -20.31 -1.86
CA VAL A 461 -11.76 -19.76 -0.71
C VAL A 461 -10.79 -20.84 -0.27
N TYR A 462 -9.51 -20.60 -0.48
CA TYR A 462 -8.46 -21.58 -0.22
C TYR A 462 -8.28 -21.81 1.28
N GLU A 463 -8.07 -23.07 1.64
CA GLU A 463 -7.73 -23.52 3.00
C GLU A 463 -6.46 -24.39 2.95
N SER A 464 -5.99 -24.88 4.09
CA SER A 464 -4.72 -25.62 4.21
C SER A 464 -4.65 -26.83 3.27
N GLY A 465 -5.79 -27.43 2.93
CA GLY A 465 -5.88 -28.53 1.97
C GLY A 465 -5.47 -28.16 0.54
N ASP A 466 -5.53 -26.88 0.18
CA ASP A 466 -5.19 -26.35 -1.15
C ASP A 466 -3.71 -26.02 -1.32
N LEU A 467 -2.92 -26.04 -0.24
CA LEU A 467 -1.47 -25.75 -0.27
C LEU A 467 -0.70 -26.54 -1.34
N PRO A 468 -0.94 -27.85 -1.56
CA PRO A 468 -0.27 -28.59 -2.62
C PRO A 468 -0.56 -28.04 -4.01
N TRP A 469 -1.75 -27.51 -4.26
CA TRP A 469 -2.08 -26.90 -5.55
C TRP A 469 -1.47 -25.50 -5.66
N LEU A 470 -1.57 -24.69 -4.60
CA LEU A 470 -1.08 -23.31 -4.53
C LEU A 470 0.45 -23.21 -4.71
N ALA A 471 1.20 -24.11 -4.07
CA ALA A 471 2.67 -24.08 -4.09
C ALA A 471 3.28 -24.37 -5.47
N HIS A 472 2.53 -24.99 -6.38
CA HIS A 472 3.00 -25.38 -7.72
C HIS A 472 2.39 -24.53 -8.85
N ARG A 473 1.72 -23.42 -8.51
CA ARG A 473 1.16 -22.50 -9.51
C ARG A 473 2.23 -21.65 -10.15
N GLU A 474 2.06 -21.36 -11.43
CA GLU A 474 2.93 -20.43 -12.16
C GLU A 474 2.47 -18.97 -11.99
N GLU A 475 1.22 -18.76 -11.60
CA GLU A 475 0.68 -17.42 -11.41
C GLU A 475 1.41 -16.65 -10.29
N LEU A 476 1.33 -15.31 -10.37
CA LEU A 476 2.02 -14.42 -9.43
C LEU A 476 1.33 -14.40 -8.05
N PHE A 477 0.00 -14.46 -8.04
CA PHE A 477 -0.84 -14.37 -6.85
C PHE A 477 -2.04 -15.31 -6.95
N ALA A 478 -2.68 -15.62 -5.82
CA ALA A 478 -3.91 -16.41 -5.75
C ALA A 478 -5.09 -15.61 -5.20
N ASN A 479 -6.30 -15.92 -5.71
CA ASN A 479 -7.58 -15.41 -5.21
C ASN A 479 -8.55 -16.59 -4.94
N LYS A 480 -9.12 -16.75 -3.74
CA LYS A 480 -9.07 -15.87 -2.55
C LYS A 480 -8.86 -16.63 -1.24
N PHE A 481 -8.51 -15.89 -0.21
CA PHE A 481 -8.27 -16.39 1.15
C PHE A 481 -9.17 -15.68 2.16
N ASP A 482 -9.45 -16.34 3.29
CA ASP A 482 -10.14 -15.75 4.43
C ASP A 482 -9.41 -16.17 5.72
N ILE A 483 -8.66 -15.22 6.30
CA ILE A 483 -7.87 -15.42 7.51
C ILE A 483 -8.71 -15.91 8.70
N ASN A 484 -10.01 -15.59 8.73
CA ASN A 484 -10.89 -15.99 9.83
C ASN A 484 -11.36 -17.44 9.69
N ARG A 485 -11.15 -18.06 8.54
CA ARG A 485 -11.52 -19.45 8.26
C ARG A 485 -10.34 -20.39 8.43
N ASP A 486 -9.25 -20.06 7.78
CA ASP A 486 -8.00 -20.81 7.85
C ASP A 486 -6.86 -19.81 7.68
N HIS A 487 -6.19 -19.46 8.78
CA HIS A 487 -5.01 -18.61 8.73
C HIS A 487 -3.73 -19.44 8.43
N VAL A 488 -3.76 -20.76 8.64
CA VAL A 488 -2.60 -21.64 8.45
C VAL A 488 -2.20 -21.70 6.98
N VAL A 489 -3.15 -21.66 6.04
CA VAL A 489 -2.83 -21.56 4.62
C VAL A 489 -2.01 -20.30 4.29
N LEU A 490 -2.33 -19.15 4.90
CA LEU A 490 -1.60 -17.89 4.70
C LEU A 490 -0.23 -17.94 5.38
N ASP A 491 -0.18 -18.42 6.63
CA ASP A 491 1.06 -18.57 7.41
C ASP A 491 2.06 -19.48 6.69
N CYS A 492 1.59 -20.57 6.09
CA CYS A 492 2.44 -21.49 5.34
C CYS A 492 2.90 -20.95 3.99
N LEU A 493 2.06 -20.23 3.25
CA LEU A 493 2.51 -19.55 2.04
C LEU A 493 3.56 -18.48 2.36
N GLU A 494 3.37 -17.75 3.44
CA GLU A 494 4.34 -16.78 3.96
C GLU A 494 5.68 -17.44 4.33
N GLU A 495 5.66 -18.54 5.10
CA GLU A 495 6.89 -19.27 5.44
C GLU A 495 7.64 -19.73 4.19
N VAL A 496 6.92 -20.32 3.23
CA VAL A 496 7.49 -20.79 1.96
C VAL A 496 8.12 -19.62 1.17
N LEU A 497 7.45 -18.48 1.08
CA LEU A 497 7.97 -17.30 0.38
C LEU A 497 9.19 -16.70 1.08
N ARG A 498 9.18 -16.62 2.41
CA ARG A 498 10.29 -16.10 3.20
C ARG A 498 11.54 -16.96 3.06
N ASN A 499 11.36 -18.29 3.04
CA ASN A 499 12.47 -19.22 2.79
C ASN A 499 13.03 -19.04 1.37
N ARG A 500 12.18 -18.99 0.34
CA ARG A 500 12.62 -18.76 -1.04
C ARG A 500 13.31 -17.40 -1.24
N THR A 501 12.90 -16.38 -0.50
CA THR A 501 13.54 -15.05 -0.55
C THR A 501 15.01 -15.09 -0.10
N LYS A 502 15.38 -16.04 0.78
CA LYS A 502 16.77 -16.21 1.25
C LYS A 502 17.65 -16.97 0.25
N ASP A 503 17.08 -17.96 -0.44
CA ASP A 503 17.84 -18.92 -1.24
C ASP A 503 18.13 -18.46 -2.68
N ASN A 504 17.42 -17.44 -3.18
CA ASN A 504 17.61 -16.84 -4.52
C ASN A 504 17.59 -17.84 -5.70
N LYS A 505 16.75 -18.88 -5.63
CA LYS A 505 16.72 -19.94 -6.66
C LYS A 505 15.73 -19.65 -7.79
N VAL A 506 15.86 -18.50 -8.45
CA VAL A 506 14.97 -18.11 -9.56
C VAL A 506 15.14 -19.00 -10.79
N GLU A 507 16.23 -19.74 -10.90
CA GLU A 507 16.47 -20.76 -11.92
C GLU A 507 15.47 -21.92 -11.86
N ASN A 508 14.84 -22.16 -10.69
CA ASN A 508 13.83 -23.21 -10.52
C ASN A 508 12.44 -22.81 -11.04
N LEU A 509 12.26 -21.56 -11.47
CA LEU A 509 11.04 -21.13 -12.13
C LEU A 509 10.88 -21.86 -13.47
N ASN A 510 9.63 -22.15 -13.84
CA ASN A 510 9.29 -22.73 -15.13
C ASN A 510 9.45 -21.71 -16.26
N TRP A 511 10.69 -21.44 -16.65
CA TRP A 511 11.02 -20.45 -17.68
C TRP A 511 10.38 -20.77 -19.03
N ASP A 512 10.12 -22.04 -19.34
CA ASP A 512 9.41 -22.43 -20.56
C ASP A 512 7.97 -21.88 -20.54
N PHE A 513 7.26 -21.98 -19.42
CA PHE A 513 5.93 -21.37 -19.27
C PHE A 513 5.99 -19.85 -19.46
N TYR A 514 6.87 -19.13 -18.75
CA TYR A 514 6.90 -17.67 -18.81
C TYR A 514 7.36 -17.13 -20.17
N ASN A 515 8.28 -17.82 -20.85
CA ASN A 515 8.80 -17.39 -22.15
C ASN A 515 7.82 -17.65 -23.31
N THR A 516 6.90 -18.60 -23.14
CA THR A 516 5.89 -18.98 -24.17
C THR A 516 4.53 -18.33 -23.95
N LEU A 517 4.40 -17.42 -22.98
CA LEU A 517 3.19 -16.63 -22.81
C LEU A 517 2.86 -15.87 -24.11
N PRO A 518 1.60 -15.89 -24.60
CA PRO A 518 1.28 -15.30 -25.91
C PRO A 518 1.66 -13.83 -26.06
N HIS A 519 1.54 -13.05 -24.99
CA HIS A 519 1.91 -11.64 -24.99
C HIS A 519 3.43 -11.44 -24.89
N ALA A 520 4.15 -12.31 -24.17
CA ALA A 520 5.61 -12.30 -24.18
C ALA A 520 6.15 -12.66 -25.57
N GLU A 521 5.61 -13.69 -26.23
CA GLU A 521 6.01 -14.06 -27.60
C GLU A 521 5.71 -12.97 -28.63
N TYR A 522 4.52 -12.34 -28.52
CA TYR A 522 4.13 -11.24 -29.39
C TYR A 522 5.13 -10.08 -29.28
N TYR A 523 5.50 -9.70 -28.05
CA TYR A 523 6.43 -8.62 -27.80
C TYR A 523 7.91 -8.98 -28.05
N ALA A 524 8.29 -10.25 -27.96
CA ALA A 524 9.61 -10.72 -28.37
C ALA A 524 9.83 -10.60 -29.89
N LYS A 525 8.75 -10.78 -30.68
CA LYS A 525 8.78 -10.66 -32.16
C LYS A 525 8.52 -9.24 -32.65
N PHE A 526 7.96 -8.37 -31.81
CA PHE A 526 7.71 -6.97 -32.15
C PHE A 526 9.02 -6.17 -32.17
N ARG A 527 9.39 -5.65 -33.35
CA ARG A 527 10.57 -4.79 -33.50
C ARG A 527 10.36 -3.51 -32.68
N GLN A 528 11.36 -3.07 -31.92
CA GLN A 528 11.36 -1.83 -31.11
C GLN A 528 10.80 -0.58 -31.82
N MET A 529 10.87 -0.50 -33.16
CA MET A 529 10.28 0.60 -33.94
C MET A 529 8.75 0.72 -33.80
N GLN A 530 8.03 -0.40 -33.59
CA GLN A 530 6.56 -0.43 -33.49
C GLN A 530 6.03 -0.12 -32.08
N SER A 531 6.90 0.03 -31.07
CA SER A 531 6.52 0.56 -29.76
C SER A 531 6.83 2.06 -29.63
N SER A 532 7.36 2.70 -30.68
CA SER A 532 7.62 4.14 -30.67
C SER A 532 6.32 4.95 -30.59
N ASN A 533 6.34 6.05 -29.83
CA ASN A 533 5.19 6.95 -29.69
C ASN A 533 4.65 7.41 -31.06
N ASN A 534 5.52 7.65 -32.04
CA ASN A 534 5.13 8.03 -33.39
C ASN A 534 4.32 6.93 -34.12
N TYR A 535 4.69 5.67 -33.93
CA TYR A 535 3.95 4.55 -34.51
C TYR A 535 2.57 4.39 -33.85
N LEU A 536 2.50 4.43 -32.52
CA LEU A 536 1.24 4.33 -31.79
C LEU A 536 0.31 5.49 -32.14
N GLN A 537 0.84 6.71 -32.24
CA GLN A 537 0.08 7.88 -32.66
C GLN A 537 -0.53 7.71 -34.07
N ARG A 538 0.23 7.22 -35.04
CA ARG A 538 -0.29 6.91 -36.38
C ARG A 538 -1.40 5.85 -36.34
N LYS A 539 -1.25 4.81 -35.51
CA LYS A 539 -2.28 3.78 -35.34
C LYS A 539 -3.57 4.36 -34.78
N LYS A 540 -3.48 5.29 -33.84
CA LYS A 540 -4.62 6.03 -33.30
C LYS A 540 -5.31 6.85 -34.38
N GLU A 541 -4.56 7.64 -35.14
CA GLU A 541 -5.11 8.48 -36.22
C GLU A 541 -5.84 7.67 -37.29
N MET A 542 -5.25 6.54 -37.71
CA MET A 542 -5.91 5.61 -38.64
C MET A 542 -7.21 5.07 -38.05
N TRP A 543 -7.19 4.61 -36.80
CA TRP A 543 -8.38 4.07 -36.15
C TRP A 543 -9.50 5.10 -36.02
N LEU A 544 -9.17 6.35 -35.65
CA LEU A 544 -10.15 7.43 -35.53
C LEU A 544 -10.79 7.77 -36.87
N LYS A 545 -10.02 7.74 -37.96
CA LYS A 545 -10.52 7.90 -39.32
C LYS A 545 -11.49 6.79 -39.70
N ASP A 546 -11.16 5.53 -39.42
CA ASP A 546 -12.00 4.37 -39.74
C ASP A 546 -13.35 4.37 -38.98
N HIS A 547 -13.39 5.06 -37.84
CA HIS A 547 -14.57 5.18 -36.99
C HIS A 547 -15.33 6.50 -37.18
N ASN A 548 -14.89 7.39 -38.09
CA ASN A 548 -15.45 8.72 -38.32
C ASN A 548 -15.56 9.57 -37.04
N VAL A 549 -14.51 9.57 -36.21
CA VAL A 549 -14.47 10.29 -34.92
C VAL A 549 -13.20 11.12 -34.76
N THR A 550 -12.71 11.70 -35.86
CA THR A 550 -11.49 12.53 -35.86
C THR A 550 -11.59 13.77 -34.97
N GLU A 551 -12.80 14.27 -34.74
CA GLU A 551 -13.08 15.39 -33.81
C GLU A 551 -12.72 15.05 -32.35
N MET A 552 -12.70 13.76 -31.99
CA MET A 552 -12.27 13.32 -30.66
C MET A 552 -10.75 13.44 -30.45
N LEU A 553 -9.98 14.02 -31.38
CA LEU A 553 -8.57 14.39 -31.18
C LEU A 553 -8.39 15.68 -30.38
N GLU A 554 -9.41 16.53 -30.28
CA GLU A 554 -9.26 17.80 -29.60
C GLU A 554 -8.97 17.57 -28.10
N PRO A 555 -7.98 18.28 -27.53
CA PRO A 555 -7.67 18.15 -26.12
C PRO A 555 -8.91 18.52 -25.30
N ILE A 556 -9.30 17.63 -24.38
CA ILE A 556 -10.30 17.94 -23.36
C ILE A 556 -9.77 19.15 -22.61
N SER A 557 -10.35 20.33 -22.86
CA SER A 557 -9.94 21.58 -22.22
C SER A 557 -9.88 21.37 -20.71
N SER A 558 -8.90 21.99 -20.06
CA SER A 558 -8.52 21.82 -18.64
C SER A 558 -9.56 22.34 -17.62
N ARG A 559 -10.85 22.19 -17.90
CA ARG A 559 -11.96 22.45 -16.98
C ARG A 559 -12.84 21.20 -16.87
N GLU A 560 -12.37 20.18 -16.16
CA GLU A 560 -13.21 19.16 -15.50
C GLU A 560 -12.44 18.51 -14.36
#